data_AF-D0LJR8-F1
#
_entry.id   AF-D0LJR8-F1
#
_cell.length_a   1.000
_cell.length_b   1.000
_cell.length_c   1.000
_cell.angle_alpha   90.00
_cell.angle_beta   90.00
_cell.angle_gamma   90.00
#
_symmetry.space_group_name_H-M   'P 1'
#
loop_
_entity.id
_entity.type
_entity.pdbx_description
1 polymer ?
#
loop_
_entity_poly.entity_id
_entity_poly.type
_entity_poly.pdbx_seq_one_letter_code
_entity_poly.pdbx_strand_id
1 'polypeptide(L)'
;MRAALSDELRAKLAGIELLVMDVDGVLTDGTLCYGEDGEQLKNFHVHDGLGLRLLRNQGIHVAVITARESAPLVSRMRDLGVEHVSFGTSRKGIALESLASKLGLDMARIAFVGDDLMDIPALRRAGLAITVNNGHPLVRELVDWVTETPGGHGAVREIADALLDARGALRSACEQLLTEIDPGGPGLP
;
A
#
# COMPACT_ATOMS: atom_id res chain seq x y z
N MET A 1 17.75 14.10 3.91
CA MET A 1 16.74 14.71 4.79
C MET A 1 15.45 14.71 4.00
N ARG A 2 14.47 13.85 4.33
CA ARG A 2 13.19 13.78 3.61
C ARG A 2 12.57 15.18 3.55
N ALA A 3 12.04 15.58 2.41
CA ALA A 3 11.26 16.81 2.35
C ALA A 3 10.09 16.70 3.34
N ALA A 4 9.87 17.73 4.16
CA ALA A 4 8.74 17.70 5.08
C ALA A 4 7.44 17.67 4.27
N LEU A 5 6.59 16.66 4.52
CA LEU A 5 5.25 16.60 3.94
C LEU A 5 4.46 17.84 4.37
N SER A 6 3.67 18.41 3.46
CA SER A 6 2.81 19.55 3.75
C SER A 6 1.78 19.22 4.83
N ASP A 7 1.31 20.23 5.57
CA ASP A 7 0.30 20.04 6.62
C ASP A 7 -1.00 19.45 6.05
N GLU A 8 -1.38 19.84 4.83
CA GLU A 8 -2.54 19.29 4.13
C GLU A 8 -2.39 17.80 3.84
N LEU A 9 -1.22 17.37 3.34
CA LEU A 9 -0.96 15.95 3.07
C LEU A 9 -0.90 15.14 4.38
N ARG A 10 -0.30 15.69 5.45
CA ARG A 10 -0.31 15.06 6.78
C ARG A 10 -1.74 14.88 7.30
N ALA A 11 -2.61 15.88 7.14
CA ALA A 11 -4.01 15.77 7.55
C ALA A 11 -4.75 14.67 6.77
N LYS A 12 -4.53 14.56 5.45
CA LYS A 12 -5.07 13.45 4.65
C LYS A 12 -4.57 12.09 5.14
N LEU A 13 -3.25 11.93 5.30
CA LEU A 13 -2.63 10.69 5.80
C LEU A 13 -3.19 10.25 7.16
N ALA A 14 -3.35 11.19 8.09
CA ALA A 14 -3.90 10.91 9.42
C ALA A 14 -5.33 10.32 9.36
N GLY A 15 -6.14 10.74 8.38
CA GLY A 15 -7.53 10.30 8.21
C GLY A 15 -7.72 8.92 7.56
N ILE A 16 -6.67 8.26 7.07
CA ILE A 16 -6.78 7.02 6.28
C ILE A 16 -7.02 5.77 7.13
N GLU A 17 -8.16 5.12 6.94
CA GLU A 17 -8.52 3.87 7.63
C GLU A 17 -8.30 2.62 6.75
N LEU A 18 -8.11 2.81 5.43
CA LEU A 18 -7.85 1.74 4.47
C LEU A 18 -6.77 2.14 3.47
N LEU A 19 -5.72 1.33 3.37
CA LEU A 19 -4.72 1.39 2.30
C LEU A 19 -5.03 0.34 1.23
N VAL A 20 -5.32 0.79 0.01
CA VAL A 20 -5.52 -0.07 -1.17
C VAL A 20 -4.36 0.10 -2.12
N MET A 21 -3.83 -1.01 -2.65
CA MET A 21 -2.65 -0.98 -3.53
C MET A 21 -2.91 -1.77 -4.81
N ASP A 22 -2.32 -1.31 -5.91
CA ASP A 22 -1.94 -2.22 -6.98
C ASP A 22 -0.81 -3.17 -6.54
N VAL A 23 -0.55 -4.17 -7.37
CA VAL A 23 0.53 -5.14 -7.20
C VAL A 23 1.72 -4.78 -8.08
N ASP A 24 1.55 -4.88 -9.39
CA ASP A 24 2.66 -4.81 -10.33
C ASP A 24 3.11 -3.38 -10.51
N GLY A 25 4.37 -3.09 -10.26
CA GLY A 25 4.90 -1.71 -10.28
C GLY A 25 4.73 -0.95 -8.94
N VAL A 26 3.96 -1.49 -7.98
CA VAL A 26 3.80 -0.94 -6.63
C VAL A 26 4.43 -1.85 -5.56
N LEU A 27 3.87 -3.05 -5.36
CA LEU A 27 4.40 -4.08 -4.46
C LEU A 27 5.55 -4.86 -5.10
N THR A 28 5.67 -4.79 -6.42
CA THR A 28 6.77 -5.32 -7.23
C THR A 28 7.42 -4.20 -8.04
N ASP A 29 8.55 -4.48 -8.69
CA ASP A 29 9.24 -3.55 -9.60
C ASP A 29 8.58 -3.47 -11.00
N GLY A 30 7.44 -4.15 -11.20
CA GLY A 30 6.71 -4.21 -12.46
C GLY A 30 7.22 -5.27 -13.43
N THR A 31 8.28 -6.01 -13.08
CA THR A 31 8.77 -7.11 -13.91
C THR A 31 7.90 -8.35 -13.81
N LEU A 32 7.77 -9.08 -14.91
CA LEU A 32 7.02 -10.33 -14.99
C LEU A 32 7.92 -11.44 -15.52
N CYS A 33 8.05 -12.51 -14.75
CA CYS A 33 8.82 -13.69 -15.12
C CYS A 33 7.87 -14.79 -15.65
N TYR A 34 7.96 -15.06 -16.95
CA TYR A 34 7.18 -16.09 -17.62
C TYR A 34 8.01 -17.35 -17.89
N GLY A 35 7.43 -18.50 -17.54
CA GLY A 35 7.87 -19.82 -17.98
C GLY A 35 6.87 -20.42 -18.97
N GLU A 36 7.03 -21.70 -19.29
CA GLU A 36 6.18 -22.39 -20.27
C GLU A 36 4.70 -22.40 -19.87
N ASP A 37 4.39 -22.48 -18.57
CA ASP A 37 3.03 -22.51 -18.02
C ASP A 37 2.51 -21.12 -17.59
N GLY A 38 3.12 -20.03 -18.06
CA GLY A 38 2.71 -18.66 -17.74
C GLY A 38 3.55 -17.99 -16.65
N GLU A 39 2.95 -17.10 -15.87
CA GLU A 39 3.66 -16.30 -14.86
C GLU A 39 4.08 -17.16 -13.66
N GLN A 40 5.39 -17.33 -13.47
CA GLN A 40 5.95 -18.26 -12.46
C GLN A 40 6.46 -17.56 -11.20
N LEU A 41 6.93 -16.32 -11.32
CA LEU A 41 7.64 -15.63 -10.25
C LEU A 41 7.27 -14.14 -10.21
N LYS A 42 7.08 -13.64 -8.98
CA LYS A 42 6.94 -12.22 -8.65
C LYS A 42 7.90 -11.88 -7.51
N ASN A 43 8.64 -10.79 -7.66
CA ASN A 43 9.55 -10.29 -6.63
C ASN A 43 8.83 -9.25 -5.77
N PHE A 44 8.86 -9.46 -4.44
CA PHE A 44 8.28 -8.55 -3.45
C PHE A 44 9.35 -8.08 -2.48
N HIS A 45 9.18 -6.90 -1.91
CA HIS A 45 10.11 -6.37 -0.92
C HIS A 45 9.75 -6.79 0.51
N VAL A 46 10.75 -7.22 1.29
CA VAL A 46 10.53 -7.66 2.68
C VAL A 46 10.12 -6.51 3.60
N HIS A 47 10.64 -5.29 3.38
CA HIS A 47 10.27 -4.14 4.21
C HIS A 47 8.82 -3.72 4.01
N ASP A 48 8.28 -3.89 2.80
CA ASP A 48 6.88 -3.59 2.52
C ASP A 48 5.96 -4.50 3.35
N GLY A 49 6.31 -5.79 3.44
CA GLY A 49 5.57 -6.73 4.28
C GLY A 49 5.55 -6.35 5.76
N LEU A 50 6.66 -5.84 6.29
CA LEU A 50 6.70 -5.31 7.66
C LEU A 50 5.81 -4.06 7.80
N GLY A 51 5.86 -3.13 6.85
CA GLY A 51 5.00 -1.93 6.87
C GLY A 51 3.52 -2.29 6.92
N LEU A 52 3.09 -3.24 6.09
CA LEU A 52 1.70 -3.72 6.08
C LEU A 52 1.30 -4.39 7.41
N ARG A 53 2.20 -5.16 8.03
CA ARG A 53 1.95 -5.72 9.37
C ARG A 53 1.75 -4.61 10.41
N LEU A 54 2.60 -3.59 10.40
CA LEU A 54 2.49 -2.47 11.35
C LEU A 54 1.17 -1.72 11.20
N LEU A 55 0.72 -1.46 9.96
CA LEU A 55 -0.58 -0.84 9.70
C LEU A 55 -1.75 -1.67 10.28
N ARG A 56 -1.74 -2.97 10.04
CA ARG A 56 -2.79 -3.88 10.54
C ARG A 56 -2.80 -3.94 12.07
N ASN A 57 -1.64 -3.99 12.72
CA ASN A 57 -1.53 -3.95 14.18
C ASN A 57 -2.11 -2.66 14.77
N GLN A 58 -2.16 -1.58 13.98
CA GLN A 58 -2.75 -0.29 14.34
C GLN A 58 -4.18 -0.11 13.81
N GLY A 59 -4.83 -1.19 13.34
CA GLY A 59 -6.22 -1.18 12.91
C GLY A 59 -6.47 -0.52 11.55
N ILE A 60 -5.43 -0.25 10.76
CA ILE A 60 -5.59 0.22 9.38
C ILE A 60 -5.78 -1.00 8.48
N HIS A 61 -6.89 -1.03 7.75
CA HIS A 61 -7.16 -2.11 6.79
C HIS A 61 -6.18 -2.02 5.63
N VAL A 62 -5.79 -3.17 5.10
CA VAL A 62 -4.95 -3.28 3.90
C VAL A 62 -5.67 -4.12 2.84
N ALA A 63 -5.62 -3.66 1.60
CA ALA A 63 -6.28 -4.31 0.48
C ALA A 63 -5.45 -4.23 -0.80
N VAL A 64 -5.76 -5.14 -1.72
CA VAL A 64 -5.16 -5.18 -3.06
C VAL A 64 -6.25 -5.25 -4.13
N ILE A 65 -6.08 -4.47 -5.20
CA ILE A 65 -6.91 -4.53 -6.40
C ILE A 65 -5.98 -4.64 -7.61
N THR A 66 -6.05 -5.76 -8.32
CA THR A 66 -5.15 -6.05 -9.44
C THR A 66 -5.89 -6.67 -10.62
N ALA A 67 -5.37 -6.42 -11.82
CA ALA A 67 -5.86 -7.04 -13.05
C ALA A 67 -5.36 -8.49 -13.21
N ARG A 68 -4.41 -8.94 -12.38
CA ARG A 68 -3.77 -10.25 -12.51
C ARG A 68 -4.19 -11.18 -11.38
N GLU A 69 -4.10 -12.47 -11.67
CA GLU A 69 -4.25 -13.55 -10.70
C GLU A 69 -3.20 -14.61 -11.03
N SER A 70 -2.29 -14.87 -10.09
CA SER A 70 -1.25 -15.89 -10.24
C SER A 70 -0.99 -16.58 -8.91
N ALA A 71 -0.56 -17.85 -8.96
CA ALA A 71 -0.24 -18.63 -7.77
C ALA A 71 0.78 -17.96 -6.81
N PRO A 72 1.90 -17.35 -7.28
CA PRO A 72 2.82 -16.64 -6.39
C PRO A 72 2.16 -15.42 -5.74
N LEU A 73 1.31 -14.70 -6.47
CA LEU A 73 0.59 -13.55 -5.93
C LEU A 73 -0.39 -13.95 -4.83
N VAL A 74 -1.23 -14.97 -5.07
CA VAL A 74 -2.21 -15.47 -4.10
C VAL A 74 -1.51 -15.92 -2.81
N SER A 75 -0.39 -16.66 -2.95
CA SER A 75 0.41 -17.09 -1.80
C SER A 75 0.95 -15.89 -1.02
N ARG A 76 1.50 -14.88 -1.71
CA ARG A 76 2.04 -13.70 -1.03
C ARG A 76 0.98 -12.88 -0.30
N MET A 77 -0.22 -12.72 -0.89
CA MET A 77 -1.31 -11.99 -0.23
C MET A 77 -1.72 -12.67 1.08
N ARG A 78 -1.73 -14.00 1.10
CA ARG A 78 -1.96 -14.79 2.33
C ARG A 78 -0.86 -14.58 3.35
N ASP A 79 0.41 -14.64 2.95
CA ASP A 79 1.56 -14.47 3.86
C ASP A 79 1.58 -13.09 4.52
N LEU A 80 1.17 -12.05 3.77
CA LEU A 80 1.05 -10.69 4.27
C LEU A 80 -0.21 -10.48 5.13
N GLY A 81 -1.13 -11.45 5.11
CA GLY A 81 -2.45 -11.37 5.73
C GLY A 81 -3.30 -10.24 5.18
N VAL A 82 -3.22 -9.98 3.88
CA VAL A 82 -4.10 -9.02 3.21
C VAL A 82 -5.50 -9.64 3.13
N GLU A 83 -6.45 -9.06 3.87
CA GLU A 83 -7.79 -9.63 4.05
C GLU A 83 -8.73 -9.35 2.86
N HIS A 84 -8.46 -8.28 2.12
CA HIS A 84 -9.30 -7.84 1.01
C HIS A 84 -8.51 -7.84 -0.29
N VAL A 85 -8.81 -8.78 -1.18
CA VAL A 85 -8.16 -8.87 -2.50
C VAL A 85 -9.19 -8.97 -3.61
N SER A 86 -9.04 -8.13 -4.63
CA SER A 86 -9.81 -8.21 -5.87
C SER A 86 -8.88 -8.58 -7.01
N PHE A 87 -8.86 -9.87 -7.37
CA PHE A 87 -8.08 -10.40 -8.48
C PHE A 87 -8.80 -10.22 -9.82
N GLY A 88 -8.03 -10.24 -10.92
CA GLY A 88 -8.56 -10.34 -12.27
C GLY A 88 -9.43 -9.16 -12.73
N THR A 89 -9.30 -7.98 -12.11
CA THR A 89 -10.13 -6.82 -12.44
C THR A 89 -9.31 -5.61 -12.87
N SER A 90 -9.59 -5.13 -14.08
CA SER A 90 -9.10 -3.85 -14.60
C SER A 90 -10.00 -2.67 -14.23
N ARG A 91 -11.20 -2.92 -13.72
CA ARG A 91 -12.18 -1.89 -13.34
C ARG A 91 -11.93 -1.42 -11.91
N LYS A 92 -10.71 -0.96 -11.63
CA LYS A 92 -10.21 -0.72 -10.26
C LYS A 92 -11.04 0.29 -9.48
N GLY A 93 -11.51 1.35 -10.13
CA GLY A 93 -12.37 2.33 -9.47
C GLY A 93 -13.68 1.74 -8.93
N ILE A 94 -14.30 0.79 -9.65
CA ILE A 94 -15.57 0.17 -9.23
C ILE A 94 -15.30 -0.86 -8.13
N ALA A 95 -14.20 -1.61 -8.25
CA ALA A 95 -13.75 -2.51 -7.20
C ALA A 95 -13.47 -1.74 -5.90
N LEU A 96 -12.87 -0.56 -5.99
CA LEU A 96 -12.62 0.33 -4.85
C LEU A 96 -13.93 0.80 -4.18
N GLU A 97 -14.89 1.31 -4.95
CA GLU A 97 -16.21 1.71 -4.43
C GLU A 97 -16.96 0.54 -3.78
N SER A 98 -16.90 -0.64 -4.40
CA SER A 98 -17.51 -1.85 -3.83
C SER A 98 -16.86 -2.25 -2.51
N LEU A 99 -15.52 -2.18 -2.42
CA LEU A 99 -14.79 -2.47 -1.19
C LEU A 99 -15.11 -1.45 -0.09
N ALA A 100 -15.09 -0.16 -0.42
CA ALA A 100 -15.46 0.92 0.49
C ALA A 100 -16.87 0.70 1.09
N SER A 101 -17.84 0.38 0.23
CA SER A 101 -19.20 0.08 0.65
C SER A 101 -19.29 -1.15 1.56
N LYS A 102 -18.55 -2.22 1.27
CA LYS A 102 -18.51 -3.43 2.11
C LYS A 102 -17.94 -3.16 3.51
N LEU A 103 -16.97 -2.25 3.60
CA LEU A 103 -16.34 -1.87 4.86
C LEU A 103 -17.05 -0.71 5.58
N GLY A 104 -18.05 -0.10 4.95
CA GLY A 104 -18.75 1.07 5.50
C GLY A 104 -17.85 2.32 5.59
N LEU A 105 -16.84 2.42 4.72
CA LEU A 105 -15.88 3.52 4.71
C LEU A 105 -16.25 4.58 3.66
N ASP A 106 -16.08 5.85 4.03
CA ASP A 106 -16.08 6.96 3.08
C ASP A 106 -14.80 6.90 2.23
N MET A 107 -14.92 7.22 0.95
CA MET A 107 -13.79 7.36 0.04
C MET A 107 -12.70 8.29 0.58
N ALA A 108 -13.07 9.36 1.30
CA ALA A 108 -12.16 10.30 1.94
C ALA A 108 -11.18 9.65 2.94
N ARG A 109 -11.52 8.46 3.47
CA ARG A 109 -10.70 7.69 4.41
C ARG A 109 -9.87 6.59 3.75
N ILE A 110 -9.83 6.57 2.42
CA ILE A 110 -9.16 5.52 1.65
C ILE A 110 -7.97 6.12 0.91
N ALA A 111 -6.80 5.51 1.08
CA ALA A 111 -5.65 5.76 0.24
C ALA A 111 -5.59 4.70 -0.88
N PHE A 112 -5.32 5.13 -2.10
CA PHE A 112 -5.03 4.22 -3.21
C PHE A 112 -3.62 4.45 -3.75
N VAL A 113 -2.85 3.38 -3.92
CA VAL A 113 -1.50 3.39 -4.49
C VAL A 113 -1.52 2.70 -5.85
N GLY A 114 -1.14 3.42 -6.90
CA GLY A 114 -1.05 2.89 -8.26
C GLY A 114 0.13 3.48 -9.01
N ASP A 115 0.58 2.85 -10.08
CA ASP A 115 1.75 3.28 -10.85
C ASP A 115 1.43 3.60 -12.32
N ASP A 116 0.31 3.13 -12.88
CA ASP A 116 0.02 3.27 -14.30
C ASP A 116 -1.43 3.73 -14.60
N LEU A 117 -1.74 3.95 -15.89
CA LEU A 117 -2.99 4.51 -16.38
C LEU A 117 -4.25 3.75 -15.90
N MET A 118 -4.12 2.44 -15.69
CA MET A 118 -5.20 1.58 -15.23
C MET A 118 -5.65 1.89 -13.79
N ASP A 119 -4.81 2.58 -13.02
CA ASP A 119 -5.10 2.99 -11.64
C ASP A 119 -5.83 4.32 -11.56
N ILE A 120 -5.74 5.18 -12.58
CA ILE A 120 -6.31 6.53 -12.58
C ILE A 120 -7.78 6.56 -12.12
N PRO A 121 -8.67 5.64 -12.57
CA PRO A 121 -10.05 5.63 -12.09
C PRO A 121 -10.19 5.41 -10.57
N ALA A 122 -9.31 4.61 -9.96
CA ALA A 122 -9.30 4.38 -8.51
C ALA A 122 -8.62 5.54 -7.77
N LEU A 123 -7.48 6.02 -8.26
CA LEU A 123 -6.75 7.17 -7.72
C LEU A 123 -7.64 8.41 -7.62
N ARG A 124 -8.42 8.74 -8.66
CA ARG A 124 -9.33 9.90 -8.65
C ARG A 124 -10.48 9.80 -7.65
N ARG A 125 -10.81 8.60 -7.18
CA ARG A 125 -11.94 8.36 -6.27
C ARG A 125 -11.47 8.30 -4.82
N ALA A 126 -10.22 7.93 -4.57
CA ALA A 126 -9.65 7.85 -3.24
C ALA A 126 -9.52 9.24 -2.59
N GLY A 127 -9.62 9.30 -1.27
CA GLY A 127 -9.37 10.52 -0.48
C GLY A 127 -7.90 10.93 -0.48
N LEU A 128 -7.01 9.94 -0.67
CA LEU A 128 -5.59 10.15 -0.86
C LEU A 128 -5.08 9.30 -2.04
N ALA A 129 -4.68 9.98 -3.11
CA ALA A 129 -4.08 9.35 -4.28
C ALA A 129 -2.56 9.35 -4.15
N ILE A 130 -1.93 8.18 -4.29
CA ILE A 130 -0.48 8.01 -4.16
C ILE A 130 0.06 7.27 -5.39
N THR A 131 1.22 7.68 -5.88
CA THR A 131 2.01 6.88 -6.82
C THR A 131 3.42 6.66 -6.32
N VAL A 132 4.09 5.64 -6.87
CA VAL A 132 5.48 5.33 -6.52
C VAL A 132 6.47 6.16 -7.33
N ASN A 133 7.74 6.19 -6.91
CA ASN A 133 8.75 7.01 -7.58
C ASN A 133 8.96 6.69 -9.08
N ASN A 134 8.75 5.45 -9.49
CA ASN A 134 8.82 5.01 -10.89
C ASN A 134 7.45 4.96 -11.59
N GLY A 135 6.39 5.52 -10.97
CA GLY A 135 5.07 5.59 -11.57
C GLY A 135 5.06 6.44 -12.84
N HIS A 136 4.16 6.08 -13.76
CA HIS A 136 4.02 6.71 -15.07
C HIS A 136 3.85 8.25 -14.94
N PRO A 137 4.50 9.07 -15.78
CA PRO A 137 4.45 10.54 -15.68
C PRO A 137 3.04 11.13 -15.53
N LEU A 138 2.08 10.64 -16.32
CA LEU A 138 0.68 11.08 -16.23
C LEU A 138 0.01 10.76 -14.89
N VAL A 139 0.41 9.67 -14.22
CA VAL A 139 -0.11 9.35 -12.89
C VAL A 139 0.47 10.31 -11.86
N ARG A 140 1.77 10.63 -11.95
CA ARG A 140 2.45 11.57 -11.05
C ARG A 140 1.83 12.97 -11.05
N GLU A 141 1.29 13.40 -12.18
CA GLU A 141 0.59 14.70 -12.32
C GLU A 141 -0.78 14.73 -11.62
N LEU A 142 -1.36 13.58 -11.30
CA LEU A 142 -2.73 13.44 -10.82
C LEU A 142 -2.84 13.09 -9.32
N VAL A 143 -1.74 12.69 -8.70
CA VAL A 143 -1.75 12.19 -7.31
C VAL A 143 -1.42 13.29 -6.30
N ASP A 144 -1.86 13.09 -5.07
CA ASP A 144 -1.54 13.97 -3.94
C ASP A 144 -0.10 13.79 -3.47
N TRP A 145 0.44 12.58 -3.63
CA TRP A 145 1.78 12.24 -3.17
C TRP A 145 2.47 11.26 -4.10
N VAL A 146 3.76 11.54 -4.36
CA VAL A 146 4.69 10.64 -5.03
C VAL A 146 5.74 10.21 -4.02
N THR A 147 5.94 8.90 -3.83
CA THR A 147 6.99 8.41 -2.92
C THR A 147 8.39 8.74 -3.43
N GLU A 148 9.35 8.83 -2.51
CA GLU A 148 10.77 8.90 -2.86
C GLU A 148 11.27 7.52 -3.33
N THR A 149 10.78 6.44 -2.71
CA THR A 149 11.17 5.06 -3.01
C THR A 149 10.40 4.48 -4.20
N PRO A 150 11.04 3.75 -5.14
CA PRO A 150 10.35 3.04 -6.21
C PRO A 150 9.52 1.83 -5.74
N GLY A 151 8.53 1.43 -6.52
CA GLY A 151 7.74 0.23 -6.31
C GLY A 151 8.60 -1.04 -6.30
N GLY A 152 8.26 -2.00 -5.44
CA GLY A 152 9.09 -3.20 -5.21
C GLY A 152 10.41 -2.96 -4.46
N HIS A 153 10.68 -1.73 -4.02
CA HIS A 153 11.93 -1.36 -3.33
C HIS A 153 11.70 -0.74 -1.93
N GLY A 154 10.50 -0.87 -1.35
CA GLY A 154 10.17 -0.27 -0.05
C GLY A 154 9.19 0.89 -0.10
N ALA A 155 8.58 1.21 -1.25
CA ALA A 155 7.62 2.31 -1.37
C ALA A 155 6.40 2.13 -0.46
N VAL A 156 5.90 0.90 -0.33
CA VAL A 156 4.77 0.62 0.56
C VAL A 156 5.18 0.74 2.02
N ARG A 157 6.44 0.41 2.37
CA ARG A 157 6.98 0.69 3.70
C ARG A 157 7.05 2.20 3.98
N GLU A 158 7.49 2.99 3.01
CA GLU A 158 7.51 4.46 3.13
C GLU A 158 6.11 5.02 3.38
N ILE A 159 5.10 4.52 2.65
CA ILE A 159 3.69 4.90 2.84
C ILE A 159 3.18 4.48 4.22
N ALA A 160 3.48 3.25 4.65
CA ALA A 160 3.08 2.74 5.95
C ALA A 160 3.64 3.60 7.10
N ASP A 161 4.94 3.92 7.03
CA ASP A 161 5.59 4.78 8.03
C ASP A 161 4.97 6.18 8.04
N ALA A 162 4.67 6.76 6.88
CA ALA A 162 4.05 8.09 6.78
C ALA A 162 2.61 8.12 7.34
N LEU A 163 1.81 7.09 7.07
CA LEU A 163 0.46 6.94 7.63
C LEU A 163 0.48 6.87 9.16
N LEU A 164 1.41 6.10 9.72
CA LEU A 164 1.57 5.96 11.16
C LEU A 164 2.15 7.22 11.81
N ASP A 165 3.12 7.88 11.17
CA ASP A 165 3.73 9.12 11.65
C ASP A 165 2.70 10.26 11.70
N ALA A 166 1.87 10.40 10.65
CA ALA A 166 0.80 11.39 10.62
C ALA A 166 -0.23 11.22 11.75
N ARG A 167 -0.34 10.01 12.32
CA ARG A 167 -1.19 9.67 13.48
C ARG A 167 -0.46 9.78 14.82
N GLY A 168 0.83 10.08 14.82
CA GLY A 168 1.68 10.01 16.01
C GLY A 168 1.87 8.59 16.55
N ALA A 169 1.62 7.56 15.74
CA ALA A 169 1.58 6.16 16.14
C ALA A 169 2.79 5.33 15.68
N LEU A 170 3.70 5.90 14.86
CA LEU A 170 4.82 5.16 14.29
C LEU A 170 5.73 4.55 15.36
N ARG A 171 6.17 5.34 16.33
CA ARG A 171 7.08 4.86 17.39
C ARG A 171 6.42 3.76 18.23
N SER A 172 5.18 3.97 18.67
CA SER A 172 4.45 2.99 19.47
C SER A 172 4.16 1.71 18.69
N ALA A 173 3.86 1.79 17.39
CA ALA A 173 3.67 0.61 16.54
C ALA A 173 4.95 -0.23 16.44
N CYS A 174 6.11 0.42 16.28
CA CYS A 174 7.40 -0.26 16.29
C CYS A 174 7.72 -0.88 17.66
N GLU A 175 7.50 -0.16 18.77
CA GLU A 175 7.72 -0.66 20.12
C GLU A 175 6.82 -1.86 20.46
N GLN A 176 5.56 -1.82 20.05
CA GLN A 176 4.64 -2.93 20.22
C GLN A 176 5.18 -4.18 19.50
N LEU A 177 5.59 -4.04 18.24
CA LEU A 177 6.18 -5.15 17.49
C LEU A 177 7.46 -5.67 18.16
N LEU A 178 8.34 -4.78 18.62
CA LEU A 178 9.57 -5.16 19.32
C LEU A 178 9.26 -5.95 20.60
N THR A 179 8.25 -5.51 21.36
CA THR A 179 7.80 -6.20 22.57
C THR A 179 7.21 -7.58 22.25
N GLU A 180 6.52 -7.74 21.12
CA GLU A 180 6.00 -9.04 20.66
C GLU A 180 7.13 -10.02 20.31
N ILE A 181 8.22 -9.55 19.70
CA ILE A 181 9.32 -10.41 19.23
C ILE A 181 10.45 -10.62 20.26
N ASP A 182 10.63 -9.66 21.18
CA ASP A 182 11.64 -9.71 22.25
C ASP A 182 11.04 -9.17 23.57
N PRO A 183 10.19 -9.96 24.25
CA PRO A 183 9.57 -9.54 25.51
C PRO A 183 10.61 -9.24 26.59
N GLY A 184 10.64 -7.99 27.09
CA GLY A 184 11.59 -7.54 28.11
C GLY A 184 12.91 -6.98 27.57
N GLY A 185 13.07 -6.91 26.24
CA GLY A 185 14.16 -6.20 25.59
C GLY A 185 14.10 -4.67 25.81
N PRO A 186 15.21 -3.95 25.58
CA PRO A 186 15.21 -2.50 25.66
C PRO A 186 14.34 -1.89 24.55
N GLY A 187 13.66 -0.79 24.88
CA GLY A 187 12.88 -0.02 23.90
C GLY A 187 13.74 0.68 22.87
N LEU A 188 13.09 1.34 21.91
CA LEU A 188 13.78 2.20 20.95
C LEU A 188 14.47 3.38 21.67
N PRO A 189 15.66 3.81 21.18
CA PRO A 189 16.35 4.99 21.71
C PRO A 189 15.57 6.28 21.48
#